data_AF-A0A359E5K8-F1
#
_entry.id   AF-A0A359E5K8-F1
#
_cell.length_a   1.000
_cell.length_b   1.000
_cell.length_c   1.000
_cell.angle_alpha   90.00
_cell.angle_beta   90.00
_cell.angle_gamma   90.00
#
_symmetry.space_group_name_H-M   'P 1'
#
loop_
_entity.id
_entity.type
_entity.pdbx_description
1 polymer ?
#
loop_
_entity_poly.entity_id
_entity_poly.type
_entity_poly.pdbx_seq_one_letter_code
_entity_poly.pdbx_strand_id
1 'polypeptide(L)' 'PVDQRVVVIMKEYEGLTFREIAGILDEPENTVKSRLYYGLSALKKTFDSWNINKEVFDYE' A
#
# COMPACT_ATOMS: atom_id res chain seq x y z
N PRO A 1 4.22 -8.86 -3.40
CA PRO A 1 5.06 -9.45 -2.34
C PRO A 1 4.33 -9.39 -0.99
N VAL A 2 4.51 -10.39 -0.11
CA VAL A 2 3.77 -10.46 1.17
C VAL A 2 4.04 -9.24 2.05
N ASP A 3 5.32 -8.88 2.22
CA ASP A 3 5.75 -7.74 3.04
C ASP A 3 5.12 -6.41 2.63
N GLN A 4 5.05 -6.14 1.33
CA GLN A 4 4.42 -4.92 0.80
C GLN A 4 2.90 -4.93 1.04
N ARG A 5 2.26 -6.10 0.89
CA ARG A 5 0.82 -6.26 1.11
C ARG A 5 0.45 -6.01 2.57
N VAL A 6 1.21 -6.58 3.51
CA VAL A 6 0.98 -6.41 4.95
C VAL A 6 1.00 -4.92 5.31
N VAL A 7 2.01 -4.18 4.83
CA VAL A 7 2.11 -2.74 5.09
C VAL A 7 0.94 -1.96 4.48
N VAL A 8 0.53 -2.27 3.25
CA VAL A 8 -0.64 -1.62 2.63
C VAL A 8 -1.92 -1.87 3.43
N ILE A 9 -2.15 -3.11 3.89
CA ILE A 9 -3.34 -3.46 4.70
C ILE A 9 -3.32 -2.70 6.02
N MET A 10 -2.23 -2.78 6.77
CA MET A 10 -2.09 -2.08 8.04
C MET A 10 -2.25 -0.56 7.90
N LYS A 11 -1.79 0.01 6.78
CA LYS A 11 -1.85 1.45 6.56
C LYS A 11 -3.24 1.94 6.15
N GLU A 12 -3.87 1.28 5.18
CA GLU A 12 -5.10 1.75 4.54
C GLU A 12 -6.36 1.14 5.15
N TYR A 13 -6.32 -0.10 5.62
CA TYR A 13 -7.47 -0.78 6.22
C TYR A 13 -7.50 -0.61 7.74
N GLU A 14 -6.37 -0.79 8.42
CA GLU A 14 -6.28 -0.68 9.89
C GLU A 14 -5.97 0.76 10.37
N GLY A 15 -5.61 1.66 9.45
CA GLY A 15 -5.38 3.08 9.77
C GLY A 15 -4.12 3.39 10.59
N LEU A 16 -3.19 2.43 10.70
CA LEU A 16 -2.01 2.57 11.56
C LEU A 16 -1.01 3.61 11.02
N THR A 17 -0.23 4.21 11.92
CA THR A 17 0.90 5.09 11.57
C THR A 17 2.12 4.27 11.16
N PHE A 18 3.06 4.87 10.43
CA PHE A 18 4.31 4.20 10.08
C PHE A 18 5.10 3.73 11.30
N ARG A 19 5.03 4.49 12.41
CA ARG A 19 5.70 4.15 13.66
C ARG A 19 5.08 2.93 14.33
N GLU A 20 3.77 2.83 14.37
CA GLU A 20 3.07 1.66 14.93
C GLU A 20 3.37 0.41 14.09
N ILE A 21 3.31 0.52 12.76
CA ILE A 21 3.63 -0.60 11.87
C ILE A 21 5.10 -1.03 12.03
N ALA A 22 6.02 -0.08 12.09
CA ALA A 22 7.44 -0.35 12.35
C ALA A 22 7.65 -1.11 13.66
N GLY A 23 6.94 -0.72 14.72
CA GLY A 23 6.98 -1.42 16.00
C GLY A 23 6.38 -2.82 15.96
N ILE A 24 5.28 -3.03 15.22
CA ILE A 24 4.63 -4.35 15.09
C ILE A 24 5.50 -5.32 14.27
N LEU A 25 6.12 -4.82 13.20
CA LEU A 25 6.93 -5.63 12.30
C LEU A 25 8.39 -5.78 12.75
N ASP A 26 8.80 -5.07 13.80
CA ASP A 26 10.19 -4.96 14.26
C ASP A 26 11.15 -4.51 13.14
N GLU A 27 10.78 -3.44 12.45
CA GLU A 27 11.52 -2.91 11.30
C GLU A 27 11.71 -1.39 11.36
N PRO A 28 12.73 -0.84 10.68
CA PRO A 28 12.88 0.60 10.57
C PRO A 28 11.68 1.25 9.87
N GLU A 29 11.24 2.42 10.36
CA GLU A 29 10.13 3.18 9.76
C GLU A 29 10.36 3.47 8.25
N ASN A 30 11.61 3.66 7.83
CA ASN A 30 11.98 3.86 6.43
C ASN A 30 11.75 2.60 5.57
N THR A 31 11.94 1.40 6.13
CA THR A 31 11.64 0.13 5.46
C THR A 31 10.13 -0.02 5.26
N VAL A 32 9.33 0.34 6.27
CA VAL A 32 7.87 0.33 6.16
C VAL A 32 7.40 1.32 5.08
N LYS A 33 7.95 2.54 5.07
CA LYS A 33 7.65 3.54 4.02
C LYS A 33 7.96 3.01 2.62
N SER A 34 9.17 2.47 2.41
CA SER A 34 9.55 1.96 1.08
C SER A 34 8.67 0.78 0.66
N ARG A 35 8.33 -0.14 1.57
CA ARG A 35 7.37 -1.23 1.32
C ARG A 35 6.00 -0.71 0.91
N LEU A 36 5.47 0.33 1.57
CA LEU A 36 4.21 0.95 1.18
C LEU A 36 4.30 1.51 -0.24
N TYR A 37 5.31 2.34 -0.53
CA TYR A 37 5.44 2.96 -1.85
C TYR A 37 5.62 1.94 -2.98
N TYR A 38 6.40 0.88 -2.77
CA TYR A 38 6.54 -0.19 -3.75
C TYR A 38 5.25 -1.00 -3.90
N GLY A 39 4.52 -1.26 -2.81
CA GLY A 39 3.22 -1.91 -2.85
C GLY A 39 2.20 -1.11 -3.66
N LEU A 40 2.05 0.18 -3.36
CA LEU A 40 1.16 1.09 -4.09
C LEU A 40 1.56 1.23 -5.56
N SER A 41 2.86 1.29 -5.86
CA SER A 41 3.35 1.35 -7.24
C SER A 41 3.01 0.07 -8.03
N ALA A 42 3.08 -1.10 -7.39
CA ALA A 42 2.70 -2.37 -8.00
C ALA A 42 1.17 -2.47 -8.22
N LEU A 43 0.38 -2.00 -7.26
CA LEU A 43 -1.08 -1.91 -7.39
C LEU A 43 -1.48 -1.01 -8.54
N LYS A 44 -0.89 0.19 -8.63
CA LYS A 44 -1.13 1.12 -9.74
C LYS A 44 -0.88 0.45 -11.10
N LYS A 45 0.27 -0.20 -11.28
CA LYS A 45 0.59 -0.93 -12.53
C LYS A 45 -0.44 -2.01 -12.85
N THR A 46 -0.96 -2.68 -11.83
CA THR A 46 -1.97 -3.73 -12.00
C THR A 46 -3.30 -3.12 -12.46
N PHE A 47 -3.75 -2.04 -11.83
CA PHE A 47 -4.96 -1.33 -12.22
C PHE A 47 -4.85 -0.72 -13.62
N ASP A 48 -3.71 -0.11 -13.95
CA ASP A 48 -3.43 0.40 -15.29
C ASP A 48 -3.54 -0.74 -16.34
N SER A 49 -3.02 -1.93 -16.05
CA SER A 49 -3.13 -3.09 -16.95
C SER A 49 -4.55 -3.62 -17.11
N TRP A 50 -5.39 -3.44 -16.09
CA TRP A 50 -6.81 -3.78 -16.12
C TRP A 50 -7.67 -2.67 -16.69
N ASN A 51 -7.05 -1.57 -17.13
CA ASN A 51 -7.71 -0.35 -17.58
C ASN A 51 -8.69 0.22 -16.52
N ILE A 52 -8.39 -0.01 -15.25
CA ILE A 52 -9.11 0.56 -14.11
C ILE A 52 -8.47 1.92 -13.83
N ASN A 53 -9.07 2.97 -14.38
CA ASN A 53 -8.65 4.35 -14.18
C ASN A 53 -9.77 5.13 -13.45
N LYS A 54 -9.51 6.41 -13.10
CA LYS A 54 -10.51 7.23 -12.40
C LYS A 54 -11.83 7.32 -13.17
N GLU A 55 -11.76 7.35 -14.50
CA GLU A 55 -12.93 7.43 -15.37
C GLU A 55 -13.85 6.19 -15.27
N VAL A 56 -13.31 5.03 -14.87
CA VAL A 56 -14.11 3.81 -14.61
C VAL A 56 -14.93 3.92 -13.31
N PHE A 57 -14.52 4.76 -12.36
CA PHE A 57 -15.25 4.95 -11.10
C PHE A 57 -16.15 6.18 -11.08
N ASP A 58 -15.98 7.11 -12.03
CA ASP A 58 -16.80 8.31 -12.19
C ASP A 58 -18.12 8.04 -12.95
N TYR A 59 -18.67 6.83 -12.88
CA TYR A 59 -20.04 6.55 -13.34
C TYR A 59 -21.06 7.15 -12.36
N GLU A 60 -21.38 8.44 -12.58
CA GLU A 60 -22.69 9.02 -12.26
C GLU A 60 -23.68 8.85 -13.42
#